data_AF-A0A9D6LQJ4-F1
#
_entry.id   AF-A0A9D6LQJ4-F1
#
_cell.length_a   1.000
_cell.length_b   1.000
_cell.length_c   1.000
_cell.angle_alpha   90.00
_cell.angle_beta   90.00
_cell.angle_gamma   90.00
#
_symmetry.space_group_name_H-M   'P 1'
#
loop_
_entity.id
_entity.type
_entity.pdbx_description
1 polymer ?
#
loop_
_entity_poly.entity_id
_entity_poly.type
_entity_poly.pdbx_seq_one_letter_code
_entity_poly.pdbx_strand_id
1 'polypeptide(L)' 'VSAQYAFLDPRRVIAEDRSHSQEEKRFYCIGRVGEGIMTVRFTYRGNIIRIYGAGYWRKGRKIYEEKNKIYR' A
#
# COMPACT_ATOMS: atom_id res chain seq x y z
N VAL A 1 -3.18 -7.14 12.69
CA VAL A 1 -4.61 -7.23 12.27
C VAL A 1 -5.05 -6.05 11.40
N SER A 2 -4.35 -4.91 11.39
CA SER A 2 -4.83 -3.67 10.74
C SER A 2 -4.48 -3.47 9.27
N ALA A 3 -3.63 -4.33 8.67
CA ALA A 3 -3.12 -4.13 7.30
C ALA A 3 -4.23 -4.15 6.23
N GLN A 4 -5.30 -4.92 6.43
CA GLN A 4 -6.43 -4.98 5.50
C GLN A 4 -7.15 -3.63 5.34
N TYR A 5 -7.13 -2.79 6.38
CA TYR A 5 -7.80 -1.49 6.34
C TYR A 5 -7.16 -0.53 5.35
N ALA A 6 -5.88 -0.71 5.01
CA ALA A 6 -5.23 0.09 3.96
C ALA A 6 -5.91 -0.10 2.59
N PHE A 7 -6.49 -1.27 2.34
CA PHE A 7 -7.23 -1.55 1.09
C PHE A 7 -8.64 -0.96 1.08
N LEU A 8 -9.18 -0.61 2.24
CA LEU A 8 -10.50 0.01 2.38
C LEU A 8 -10.45 1.54 2.29
N ASP A 9 -9.25 2.13 2.34
CA ASP A 9 -9.09 3.55 2.10
C ASP A 9 -9.48 3.91 0.65
N PRO A 10 -10.50 4.77 0.43
CA PRO A 10 -10.89 5.20 -0.91
C PRO A 10 -9.81 6.02 -1.62
N ARG A 11 -8.86 6.59 -0.86
CA ARG A 11 -7.73 7.37 -1.37
C ARG A 11 -6.44 6.56 -1.47
N ARG A 12 -6.51 5.24 -1.28
CA ARG A 12 -5.33 4.36 -1.36
C ARG A 12 -4.60 4.52 -2.68
N VAL A 13 -3.28 4.40 -2.61
CA VAL A 13 -2.39 4.37 -3.78
C VAL A 13 -1.89 2.94 -3.95
N ILE A 14 -2.13 2.35 -5.13
CA ILE A 14 -1.51 1.08 -5.53
C ILE A 14 -0.29 1.39 -6.40
N ALA A 15 0.86 0.83 -6.06
CA ALA A 15 2.11 0.98 -6.81
C ALA A 15 2.78 -0.38 -7.04
N GLU A 16 3.44 -0.56 -8.18
CA GLU A 16 4.20 -1.78 -8.48
C GLU A 16 5.49 -1.87 -7.64
N ASP A 17 5.78 -3.06 -7.11
CA ASP A 17 7.02 -3.38 -6.41
C ASP A 17 8.01 -4.06 -7.36
N ARG A 18 8.51 -3.31 -8.34
CA ARG A 18 9.36 -3.86 -9.42
C ARG A 18 10.62 -4.58 -8.90
N SER A 19 11.18 -4.15 -7.76
CA SER A 19 12.37 -4.79 -7.19
C SER A 19 12.11 -6.19 -6.63
N HIS A 20 10.86 -6.51 -6.27
CA HIS A 20 10.49 -7.83 -5.74
C HIS A 20 9.51 -8.60 -6.66
N SER A 21 9.30 -8.13 -7.89
CA SER A 21 8.33 -8.69 -8.84
C SER A 21 8.94 -9.66 -9.87
N GLN A 22 10.04 -10.34 -9.53
CA GLN A 22 10.77 -11.19 -10.49
C GLN A 22 9.97 -12.46 -10.84
N GLU A 23 9.53 -13.22 -9.84
CA GLU A 23 8.77 -14.47 -10.05
C GLU A 23 7.25 -14.26 -10.00
N GLU A 24 6.78 -13.32 -9.17
CA GLU A 24 5.37 -13.02 -8.98
C GLU A 24 5.19 -11.50 -8.89
N LYS A 25 4.18 -10.94 -9.59
CA LYS A 25 3.91 -9.50 -9.54
C LYS A 25 3.57 -9.09 -8.11
N ARG A 26 4.33 -8.15 -7.55
CA ARG A 26 4.11 -7.58 -6.21
C ARG A 26 3.76 -6.11 -6.30
N PHE A 27 3.02 -5.66 -5.31
CA PHE A 27 2.48 -4.33 -5.24
C PHE A 27 2.60 -3.79 -3.82
N TYR A 28 2.59 -2.47 -3.72
CA TYR A 28 2.35 -1.75 -2.49
C TYR A 28 0.93 -1.17 -2.52
N CYS A 29 0.17 -1.39 -1.46
CA CYS A 29 -1.04 -0.64 -1.15
C CYS A 29 -0.69 0.36 -0.05
N ILE A 30 -0.76 1.65 -0.36
CA ILE A 30 -0.49 2.72 0.58
C ILE A 30 -1.82 3.38 0.92
N GLY A 31 -2.26 3.29 2.17
CA GLY A 31 -3.56 3.80 2.59
C GLY A 31 -3.55 4.29 4.03
N ARG A 32 -4.51 5.15 4.35
CA ARG A 32 -4.76 5.61 5.71
C ARG A 32 -5.39 4.49 6.54
N VAL A 33 -4.77 4.21 7.69
CA VAL A 33 -5.25 3.23 8.68
C VAL A 33 -5.22 3.92 10.04
N GLY A 34 -6.41 4.21 10.57
CA GLY A 34 -6.55 5.08 11.74
C GLY A 34 -5.98 6.47 11.46
N GLU A 35 -5.04 6.91 12.29
CA GLU A 35 -4.41 8.23 12.17
C GLU A 35 -3.14 8.25 11.29
N GLY A 36 -2.65 7.09 10.85
CA GLY A 36 -1.40 6.99 10.09
C GLY A 36 -1.57 6.51 8.65
N ILE A 37 -0.54 6.74 7.83
CA ILE A 37 -0.45 6.18 6.47
C ILE A 37 0.41 4.92 6.49
N MET A 38 -0.21 3.78 6.18
CA MET A 38 0.41 2.47 6.18
C MET A 38 0.70 2.02 4.75
N THR A 39 1.88 1.42 4.56
CA THR A 39 2.27 0.74 3.32
C THR A 39 2.18 -0.77 3.52
N VAL A 40 1.47 -1.45 2.64
CA VAL A 40 1.29 -2.91 2.66
C VAL A 40 1.87 -3.51 1.38
N ARG A 41 2.83 -4.41 1.48
CA ARG A 41 3.36 -5.17 0.35
C ARG A 41 2.50 -6.42 0.15
N PHE A 42 1.98 -6.63 -1.06
CA PHE A 42 1.06 -7.70 -1.37
C PHE A 42 1.18 -8.21 -2.82
N THR A 43 0.47 -9.29 -3.13
CA THR A 43 0.24 -9.78 -4.50
C THR A 43 -1.23 -10.19 -4.68
N TYR A 44 -1.66 -10.28 -5.95
CA TYR A 44 -2.94 -10.86 -6.34
C TYR A 44 -2.74 -12.32 -6.78
N ARG A 45 -3.44 -13.26 -6.12
CA ARG A 45 -3.56 -14.66 -6.57
C ARG A 45 -5.02 -14.96 -6.85
N GLY A 46 -5.42 -14.79 -8.10
CA GLY A 46 -6.84 -14.80 -8.48
C GLY A 46 -7.60 -13.71 -7.74
N ASN A 47 -8.61 -14.10 -6.96
CA ASN A 47 -9.43 -13.17 -6.16
C ASN A 47 -8.92 -12.97 -4.72
N ILE A 48 -7.73 -13.49 -4.38
CA ILE A 48 -7.16 -13.41 -3.04
C ILE A 48 -5.99 -12.42 -3.01
N ILE A 49 -6.00 -11.54 -2.02
CA ILE A 49 -4.88 -10.66 -1.69
C ILE A 49 -3.98 -11.37 -0.68
N ARG A 50 -2.73 -11.64 -1.05
CA ARG A 50 -1.71 -12.19 -0.13
C ARG A 50 -0.79 -11.06 0.33
N ILE A 51 -0.74 -10.80 1.63
CA ILE A 51 0.13 -9.79 2.24
C ILE A 51 1.48 -10.43 2.62
N TYR A 52 2.58 -9.76 2.26
CA TYR A 52 3.94 -10.15 2.67
C TYR A 52 4.45 -9.32 3.84
N GLY A 53 3.92 -8.11 4.05
CA GLY A 53 4.33 -7.24 5.14
C GLY A 53 3.57 -5.92 5.12
N ALA A 54 3.48 -5.28 6.28
CA ALA A 54 2.82 -3.99 6.45
C ALA A 54 3.58 -3.14 7.46
N GLY A 55 3.67 -1.83 7.23
CA GLY A 55 4.31 -0.91 8.15
C GLY A 55 4.14 0.56 7.76
N TYR A 56 4.50 1.45 8.68
CA TYR A 56 4.46 2.89 8.46
C TYR A 56 5.78 3.37 7.84
N TRP A 57 5.76 3.67 6.55
CA TRP A 57 6.97 4.02 5.80
C TRP A 57 6.96 5.48 5.40
N ARG A 58 8.06 6.21 5.66
CA ARG A 58 8.20 7.62 5.27
C ARG A 58 8.00 7.84 3.77
N LYS A 59 8.61 6.99 2.93
CA LYS A 59 8.47 7.05 1.47
C LYS A 59 7.03 6.81 1.01
N GLY A 60 6.36 5.82 1.61
CA GLY A 60 4.96 5.52 1.30
C GLY A 60 4.03 6.68 1.66
N ARG A 61 4.19 7.22 2.87
CA ARG A 61 3.46 8.40 3.34
C ARG A 61 3.58 9.58 2.37
N LYS A 62 4.81 9.92 1.95
CA LYS A 62 5.05 11.00 0.99
C LYS A 62 4.31 10.79 -0.33
N ILE A 63 4.40 9.59 -0.92
CA ILE A 63 3.70 9.24 -2.18
C ILE A 63 2.18 9.40 -2.03
N TYR A 64 1.62 8.92 -0.91
CA TYR A 64 0.20 9.03 -0.64
C TYR A 64 -0.26 10.48 -0.52
N GLU A 65 0.47 11.30 0.24
CA GLU A 65 0.15 12.71 0.46
C GLU A 65 0.24 13.52 -0.84
N GLU A 66 1.27 13.28 -1.67
CA GLU A 66 1.44 13.90 -2.99
C GLU A 66 0.31 13.51 -3.95
N LYS A 67 -0.01 12.22 -4.05
CA LYS A 67 -1.07 11.72 -4.95
C LYS A 67 -2.46 12.23 -4.55
N ASN A 68 -2.70 12.38 -3.25
CA ASN A 68 -3.95 12.88 -2.72
C ASN A 68 -3.97 14.41 -2.52
N LYS A 69 -2.90 15.12 -2.94
CA LYS A 69 -2.78 16.58 -2.86
C LYS A 69 -3.10 17.12 -1.45
N ILE A 70 -2.68 16.39 -0.41
CA ILE A 70 -3.00 16.72 0.99
C ILE A 70 -2.28 18.00 1.42
N TYR A 71 -1.08 18.24 0.87
CA TYR A 71 -0.34 19.47 1.04
C TYR A 71 -0.28 20.20 -0.31
N ARG A 72 -0.65 21.48 -0.30
CA ARG A 72 -0.55 22.41 -1.41
C ARG A 72 0.17 23.65 -0.95
#